data_AF-A0A553JSJ1-F1
#
_entry.id   AF-A0A553JSJ1-F1
#
_cell.length_a   1.000
_cell.length_b   1.000
_cell.length_c   1.000
_cell.angle_alpha   90.00
_cell.angle_beta   90.00
_cell.angle_gamma   90.00
#
_symmetry.space_group_name_H-M   'P 1'
#
loop_
_entity.id
_entity.type
_entity.pdbx_description
1 polymer ?
#
loop_
_entity_poly.entity_id
_entity_poly.type
_entity_poly.pdbx_seq_one_letter_code
_entity_poly.pdbx_strand_id
1 'polypeptide(L)'
;MINMEHVRLLKGLKHKHDDLNGEPVDKTFRRLLSLKAPEIRLEQLPYNDQWPQWFAKELLRLNQQGNELGLSEVQHIGSTSIEGMTSKGIIDMVAVSLFMPDDETVQALMAKLGYEFYGSSPINEKSCWYWRVETDRCYVIHLANSSQALFVAPCLFRDYLRAEPDKRDLYQAYKIQALADSPDLFSYSVRKMDAYCDILADAEKWKQSKFHKQSALTD
;
A
#
# COMPACT_ATOMS: atom_id res chain seq x y z
N MET A 1 -22.80 20.60 2.39
CA MET A 1 -23.52 19.82 1.36
C MET A 1 -22.96 18.42 1.35
N ILE A 2 -23.80 17.38 1.30
CA ILE A 2 -23.34 15.98 1.18
C ILE A 2 -22.83 15.78 -0.26
N ASN A 3 -21.58 15.34 -0.43
CA ASN A 3 -21.07 15.00 -1.76
C ASN A 3 -21.79 13.74 -2.25
N MET A 4 -22.63 13.88 -3.29
CA MET A 4 -23.45 12.78 -3.79
C MET A 4 -22.64 11.65 -4.44
N GLU A 5 -21.45 11.96 -4.96
CA GLU A 5 -20.54 10.94 -5.49
C GLU A 5 -20.00 10.05 -4.36
N HIS A 6 -19.60 10.65 -3.24
CA HIS A 6 -19.11 9.90 -2.08
C HIS A 6 -20.18 8.93 -1.53
N VAL A 7 -21.44 9.37 -1.50
CA VAL A 7 -22.56 8.51 -1.10
C VAL A 7 -22.74 7.33 -2.06
N ARG A 8 -22.61 7.57 -3.37
CA ARG A 8 -22.70 6.50 -4.39
C ARG A 8 -21.54 5.50 -4.25
N LEU A 9 -20.31 5.98 -4.08
CA LEU A 9 -19.13 5.15 -3.88
C LEU A 9 -19.26 4.28 -2.62
N LEU A 10 -19.66 4.87 -1.49
CA LEU A 10 -19.86 4.13 -0.25
C LEU A 10 -20.94 3.05 -0.38
N LYS A 11 -22.08 3.37 -1.02
CA LYS A 11 -23.15 2.39 -1.27
C LYS A 11 -22.67 1.24 -2.17
N GLY A 12 -21.90 1.56 -3.21
CA GLY A 12 -21.32 0.56 -4.10
C GLY A 12 -20.40 -0.41 -3.36
N LEU A 13 -19.47 0.14 -2.55
CA LEU A 13 -18.58 -0.68 -1.72
C LEU A 13 -19.34 -1.58 -0.76
N LYS A 14 -20.33 -1.04 -0.04
CA LYS A 14 -21.16 -1.81 0.92
C LYS A 14 -22.02 -2.90 0.27
N HIS A 15 -22.37 -2.73 -1.00
CA HIS A 15 -23.12 -3.74 -1.73
C HIS A 15 -22.23 -4.92 -2.14
N LYS A 16 -20.94 -4.65 -2.37
CA LYS A 16 -20.00 -5.60 -2.94
C LYS A 16 -19.12 -6.30 -1.90
N HIS A 17 -18.77 -5.59 -0.83
CA HIS A 17 -17.81 -6.04 0.18
C HIS A 17 -18.42 -5.95 1.57
N ASP A 18 -18.26 -7.02 2.36
CA ASP A 18 -18.61 -7.02 3.78
C ASP A 18 -17.63 -6.16 4.60
N ASP A 19 -16.34 -6.25 4.25
CA ASP A 19 -15.25 -5.45 4.80
C ASP A 19 -14.21 -5.11 3.72
N LEU A 20 -13.34 -4.13 4.00
CA LEU A 20 -12.21 -3.79 3.15
C LEU A 20 -10.91 -4.12 3.90
N ASN A 21 -10.35 -5.29 3.61
CA ASN A 21 -9.09 -5.79 4.18
C ASN A 21 -9.17 -5.97 5.71
N GLY A 22 -10.25 -6.58 6.19
CA GLY A 22 -10.51 -6.88 7.60
C GLY A 22 -11.07 -5.69 8.39
N GLU A 23 -11.37 -4.56 7.75
CA GLU A 23 -11.93 -3.36 8.39
C GLU A 23 -13.31 -3.02 7.80
N PRO A 24 -14.34 -2.68 8.62
CA PRO A 24 -15.65 -2.33 8.10
C PRO A 24 -15.60 -1.23 7.04
N VAL A 25 -16.37 -1.39 5.95
CA VAL A 25 -16.36 -0.50 4.77
C VAL A 25 -16.49 0.98 5.17
N ASP A 26 -17.42 1.31 6.07
CA ASP A 26 -17.63 2.69 6.55
C ASP A 26 -16.38 3.29 7.20
N LYS A 27 -15.64 2.47 7.92
CA LYS A 27 -14.48 2.91 8.68
C LYS A 27 -13.30 3.16 7.75
N THR A 28 -13.01 2.24 6.84
CA THR A 28 -12.02 2.44 5.76
C THR A 28 -12.38 3.66 4.92
N PHE A 29 -13.65 3.82 4.53
CA PHE A 29 -14.10 4.97 3.73
C PHE A 29 -13.86 6.31 4.43
N ARG A 30 -14.22 6.42 5.72
CA ARG A 30 -13.94 7.63 6.52
C ARG A 30 -12.45 7.89 6.66
N ARG A 31 -11.65 6.85 6.88
CA ARG A 31 -10.19 6.95 6.98
C ARG A 31 -9.58 7.48 5.69
N LEU A 32 -9.98 6.93 4.54
CA LEU A 32 -9.59 7.43 3.22
C LEU A 32 -9.99 8.90 3.01
N LEU A 33 -11.18 9.30 3.50
CA LEU A 33 -11.68 10.68 3.38
C LEU A 33 -10.89 11.67 4.23
N SER A 34 -10.36 11.21 5.37
CA SER A 34 -9.55 12.03 6.29
C SER A 34 -8.06 12.09 5.95
N LEU A 35 -7.61 11.34 4.94
CA LEU A 35 -6.20 11.31 4.57
C LEU A 35 -5.73 12.71 4.17
N LYS A 36 -4.62 13.12 4.76
CA LYS A 36 -3.84 14.26 4.31
C LYS A 36 -2.59 13.65 3.70
N ALA A 37 -2.46 13.72 2.39
CA ALA A 37 -1.25 13.29 1.68
C ALA A 37 -0.49 14.55 1.22
N PRO A 38 0.83 14.46 1.00
CA PRO A 38 1.54 15.56 0.37
C PRO A 38 0.97 15.84 -1.02
N GLU A 39 1.11 17.09 -1.48
CA GLU A 39 0.81 17.42 -2.87
C GLU A 39 1.79 16.67 -3.79
N ILE A 40 1.26 15.69 -4.52
CA ILE A 40 2.02 14.90 -5.48
C ILE A 40 1.38 14.99 -6.85
N ARG A 41 2.21 14.96 -7.90
CA ARG A 41 1.70 14.84 -9.26
C ARG A 41 1.08 13.45 -9.44
N LEU A 42 -0.21 13.41 -9.76
CA LEU A 42 -0.93 12.18 -10.08
C LEU A 42 -0.70 11.79 -11.54
N GLU A 43 0.49 11.29 -11.84
CA GLU A 43 0.84 10.80 -13.18
C GLU A 43 1.07 9.27 -13.14
N GLN A 44 0.66 8.56 -14.19
CA GLN A 44 0.98 7.14 -14.36
C GLN A 44 2.20 7.03 -15.27
N LEU A 45 3.33 6.67 -14.69
CA LEU A 45 4.59 6.45 -15.40
C LEU A 45 4.69 4.97 -15.84
N PRO A 46 5.36 4.68 -16.98
CA PRO A 46 5.73 3.32 -17.32
C PRO A 46 6.61 2.71 -16.23
N TYR A 47 6.70 1.38 -16.19
CA TYR A 47 7.57 0.70 -15.25
C TYR A 47 9.01 1.19 -15.41
N ASN A 48 9.66 1.52 -14.29
CA ASN A 48 11.06 1.92 -14.23
C ASN A 48 11.87 0.82 -13.53
N ASP A 49 12.86 0.27 -14.24
CA ASP A 49 13.76 -0.79 -13.75
C ASP A 49 14.67 -0.33 -12.59
N GLN A 50 14.73 0.98 -12.33
CA GLN A 50 15.41 1.54 -11.17
C GLN A 50 14.60 1.47 -9.88
N TRP A 51 13.27 1.27 -9.91
CA TRP A 51 12.46 1.24 -8.70
C TRP A 51 12.90 0.18 -7.67
N PRO A 52 13.23 -1.07 -8.05
CA PRO A 52 13.81 -2.04 -7.12
C PRO A 52 15.14 -1.56 -6.52
N GLN A 53 15.96 -0.83 -7.29
CA GLN A 53 17.23 -0.29 -6.81
C GLN A 53 17.03 0.87 -5.84
N TRP A 54 16.02 1.71 -6.05
CA TRP A 54 15.66 2.79 -5.13
C TRP A 54 15.19 2.22 -3.79
N PHE A 55 14.33 1.19 -3.82
CA PHE A 55 13.97 0.46 -2.62
C PHE A 55 15.19 -0.14 -1.92
N ALA A 56 16.07 -0.84 -2.65
CA ALA A 56 17.25 -1.46 -2.04
C ALA A 56 18.20 -0.43 -1.38
N LYS A 57 18.39 0.74 -2.00
CA LYS A 57 19.17 1.84 -1.43
C LYS A 57 18.50 2.45 -0.20
N GLU A 58 17.17 2.60 -0.23
CA GLU A 58 16.40 3.09 0.90
C GLU A 58 16.49 2.12 2.08
N LEU A 59 16.29 0.83 1.83
CA LEU A 59 16.42 -0.22 2.83
C LEU A 59 17.79 -0.20 3.50
N LEU A 60 18.87 -0.04 2.71
CA LEU A 60 20.22 0.10 3.24
C LEU A 60 20.35 1.35 4.13
N ARG A 61 19.80 2.50 3.70
CA ARG A 61 19.85 3.73 4.50
C ARG A 61 19.07 3.59 5.81
N LEU A 62 17.87 3.00 5.77
CA LEU A 62 17.05 2.74 6.96
C LEU A 62 17.79 1.81 7.94
N ASN A 63 18.45 0.77 7.46
CA ASN A 63 19.24 -0.13 8.31
C ASN A 63 20.49 0.55 8.90
N GLN A 64 21.10 1.50 8.19
CA GLN A 64 22.31 2.18 8.67
C GLN A 64 22.00 3.32 9.65
N GLN A 65 20.94 4.08 9.39
CA GLN A 65 20.63 5.33 10.08
C GLN A 65 19.43 5.22 11.02
N GLY A 66 18.58 4.21 10.83
CA GLY A 66 17.35 3.98 11.57
C GLY A 66 17.44 2.88 12.62
N ASN A 67 18.65 2.50 13.07
CA ASN A 67 18.82 1.46 14.10
C ASN A 67 18.00 1.74 15.37
N GLU A 68 17.89 3.01 15.76
CA GLU A 68 17.08 3.45 16.91
C GLU A 68 15.58 3.18 16.74
N LEU A 69 15.09 3.03 15.50
CA LEU A 69 13.70 2.64 15.23
C LEU A 69 13.46 1.14 15.46
N GLY A 70 14.51 0.33 15.62
CA GLY A 70 14.38 -1.11 15.85
C GLY A 70 13.62 -1.84 14.73
N LEU A 71 13.80 -1.42 13.47
CA LEU A 71 13.13 -2.04 12.33
C LEU A 71 13.58 -3.50 12.20
N SER A 72 12.64 -4.44 12.27
CA SER A 72 12.89 -5.89 12.11
C SER A 72 12.68 -6.36 10.67
N GLU A 73 11.69 -5.78 10.00
CA GLU A 73 11.34 -6.19 8.65
C GLU A 73 10.84 -4.98 7.87
N VAL A 74 11.27 -4.90 6.61
CA VAL A 74 10.84 -3.87 5.65
C VAL A 74 10.64 -4.53 4.29
N GLN A 75 9.45 -4.41 3.72
CA GLN A 75 9.11 -4.99 2.42
C GLN A 75 8.72 -3.91 1.43
N HIS A 76 9.22 -4.04 0.20
CA HIS A 76 8.73 -3.27 -0.95
C HIS A 76 7.37 -3.79 -1.35
N ILE A 77 6.37 -2.91 -1.34
CA ILE A 77 5.00 -3.21 -1.73
C ILE A 77 4.51 -2.20 -2.77
N GLY A 78 3.22 -2.26 -3.10
CA GLY A 78 2.61 -1.32 -4.02
C GLY A 78 3.06 -1.54 -5.46
N SER A 79 2.68 -0.61 -6.34
CA SER A 79 2.81 -0.81 -7.78
C SER A 79 4.25 -0.83 -8.26
N THR A 80 5.14 -0.06 -7.63
CA THR A 80 6.56 0.00 -8.01
C THR A 80 7.34 -1.28 -7.68
N SER A 81 6.77 -2.15 -6.84
CA SER A 81 7.33 -3.47 -6.56
C SER A 81 6.97 -4.52 -7.63
N ILE A 82 6.07 -4.23 -8.56
CA ILE A 82 5.59 -5.22 -9.56
C ILE A 82 6.17 -4.87 -10.93
N GLU A 83 6.98 -5.77 -11.49
CA GLU A 83 7.62 -5.57 -12.78
C GLU A 83 6.60 -5.46 -13.93
N GLY A 84 6.84 -4.49 -14.82
CA GLY A 84 5.99 -4.20 -15.97
C GLY A 84 4.71 -3.42 -15.64
N MET A 85 4.46 -3.07 -14.37
CA MET A 85 3.25 -2.32 -13.99
C MET A 85 3.49 -0.81 -13.93
N THR A 86 2.54 -0.03 -14.46
CA THR A 86 2.58 1.44 -14.33
C THR A 86 2.42 1.88 -12.89
N SER A 87 2.98 3.03 -12.54
CA SER A 87 2.91 3.57 -11.18
C SER A 87 3.08 5.08 -11.14
N LYS A 88 2.72 5.68 -9.99
CA LYS A 88 3.02 7.08 -9.65
C LYS A 88 4.49 7.33 -9.32
N GLY A 89 5.37 6.33 -9.47
CA GLY A 89 6.78 6.42 -9.13
C GLY A 89 7.09 6.47 -7.63
N ILE A 90 6.13 6.08 -6.78
CA ILE A 90 6.27 6.09 -5.32
C ILE A 90 6.76 4.72 -4.84
N ILE A 91 7.83 4.70 -4.05
CA ILE A 91 8.33 3.49 -3.40
C ILE A 91 7.55 3.28 -2.10
N ASP A 92 6.51 2.45 -2.15
CA ASP A 92 5.70 2.07 -0.99
C ASP A 92 6.39 0.94 -0.21
N MET A 93 6.50 1.10 1.11
CA MET A 93 7.11 0.11 2.00
C MET A 93 6.22 -0.15 3.21
N VAL A 94 6.09 -1.42 3.61
CA VAL A 94 5.61 -1.76 4.95
C VAL A 94 6.83 -2.08 5.82
N ALA A 95 6.82 -1.55 7.05
CA ALA A 95 7.92 -1.71 7.99
C ALA A 95 7.39 -2.07 9.38
N VAL A 96 8.11 -2.92 10.11
CA VAL A 96 7.80 -3.23 11.51
C VAL A 96 8.95 -2.88 12.41
N SER A 97 8.64 -2.16 13.48
CA SER A 97 9.52 -1.93 14.61
C SER A 97 9.29 -2.97 15.71
N LEU A 98 10.36 -3.58 16.24
CA LEU A 98 10.31 -4.52 17.38
C LEU A 98 10.01 -3.80 18.70
N PHE A 99 10.50 -2.57 18.81
CA PHE A 99 10.36 -1.74 19.99
C PHE A 99 9.99 -0.36 19.47
N MET A 100 8.69 -0.14 19.30
CA MET A 100 8.21 1.19 18.97
C MET A 100 8.22 1.99 20.28
N PRO A 101 9.09 3.01 20.42
CA PRO A 101 8.99 3.94 21.53
C PRO A 101 7.65 4.71 21.44
N ASP A 102 7.43 5.67 22.33
CA ASP A 102 6.26 6.55 22.21
C ASP A 102 6.23 7.26 20.84
N ASP A 103 5.03 7.69 20.44
CA ASP A 103 4.79 8.27 19.12
C ASP A 103 5.67 9.51 18.84
N GLU A 104 6.02 10.29 19.86
CA GLU A 104 6.86 11.49 19.72
C GLU A 104 8.31 11.09 19.38
N THR A 105 8.85 10.10 20.08
CA THR A 105 10.18 9.54 19.79
C THR A 105 10.24 8.96 18.38
N VAL A 106 9.24 8.17 17.97
CA VAL A 106 9.20 7.60 16.61
C VAL A 106 9.18 8.70 15.56
N GLN A 107 8.32 9.71 15.73
CA GLN A 107 8.23 10.84 14.80
C GLN A 107 9.55 11.60 14.71
N ALA A 108 10.23 11.85 15.83
CA ALA A 108 11.54 12.50 15.85
C ALA A 108 12.61 11.69 15.10
N LEU A 109 12.64 10.36 15.29
CA LEU A 109 13.56 9.47 14.59
C LEU A 109 13.27 9.41 13.09
N MET A 110 11.99 9.31 12.70
CA MET A 110 11.57 9.36 11.30
C MET A 110 11.92 10.70 10.64
N ALA A 111 11.74 11.82 11.35
CA ALA A 111 12.12 13.15 10.88
C ALA A 111 13.63 13.27 10.62
N LYS A 112 14.49 12.68 11.48
CA LYS A 112 15.94 12.61 11.24
C LYS A 112 16.30 11.85 9.95
N LEU A 113 15.46 10.90 9.54
CA LEU A 113 15.61 10.15 8.28
C LEU A 113 15.01 10.87 7.06
N GLY A 114 14.45 12.06 7.28
CA GLY A 114 13.79 12.89 6.26
C GLY A 114 12.33 12.53 6.02
N TYR A 115 11.70 11.74 6.89
CA TYR A 115 10.30 11.38 6.78
C TYR A 115 9.41 12.28 7.61
N GLU A 116 8.32 12.75 7.00
CA GLU A 116 7.27 13.52 7.64
C GLU A 116 6.07 12.63 7.97
N PHE A 117 5.41 12.91 9.10
CA PHE A 117 4.24 12.15 9.56
C PHE A 117 2.93 12.68 8.97
N TYR A 118 2.13 11.78 8.40
CA TYR A 118 0.84 12.08 7.75
C TYR A 118 -0.35 11.34 8.40
N GLY A 119 -0.21 10.90 9.66
CA GLY A 119 -1.28 10.27 10.42
C GLY A 119 -1.35 8.75 10.25
N SER A 120 -2.54 8.17 10.46
CA SER A 120 -2.77 6.74 10.27
C SER A 120 -2.71 6.35 8.79
N SER A 121 -2.12 5.20 8.52
CA SER A 121 -1.88 4.72 7.16
C SER A 121 -3.17 4.26 6.46
N PRO A 122 -3.24 4.41 5.12
CA PRO A 122 -4.37 3.95 4.32
C PRO A 122 -4.46 2.41 4.24
N ILE A 123 -3.40 1.68 4.58
CA ILE A 123 -3.40 0.20 4.58
C ILE A 123 -4.01 -0.37 5.86
N ASN A 124 -3.67 0.24 7.01
CA ASN A 124 -4.10 -0.24 8.33
C ASN A 124 -4.12 0.95 9.31
N GLU A 125 -5.22 1.15 10.01
CA GLU A 125 -5.40 2.28 10.94
C GLU A 125 -4.40 2.30 12.11
N LYS A 126 -3.87 1.13 12.50
CA LYS A 126 -2.92 0.97 13.60
C LYS A 126 -1.48 1.20 13.16
N SER A 127 -1.26 1.46 11.87
CA SER A 127 0.04 1.81 11.31
C SER A 127 0.13 3.31 11.06
N CYS A 128 1.31 3.86 11.24
CA CYS A 128 1.62 5.25 10.94
C CYS A 128 2.02 5.41 9.47
N TRP A 129 1.75 6.58 8.91
CA TRP A 129 2.04 6.90 7.53
C TRP A 129 3.11 7.99 7.45
N TYR A 130 4.24 7.63 6.86
CA TYR A 130 5.39 8.52 6.74
C TYR A 130 5.75 8.72 5.28
N TRP A 131 5.99 9.97 4.90
CA TRP A 131 6.37 10.33 3.54
C TRP A 131 7.70 11.03 3.50
N ARG A 132 8.47 10.74 2.44
CA ARG A 132 9.68 11.46 2.09
C ARG A 132 9.62 11.78 0.61
N VAL A 133 9.40 13.06 0.31
CA VAL A 133 9.24 13.56 -1.05
C VAL A 133 10.52 14.30 -1.45
N GLU A 134 11.21 13.77 -2.45
CA GLU A 134 12.40 14.38 -3.06
C GLU A 134 12.03 14.90 -4.46
N THR A 135 12.97 15.57 -5.13
CA THR A 135 12.72 16.13 -6.48
C THR A 135 12.46 15.06 -7.53
N ASP A 136 13.19 13.93 -7.48
CA ASP A 136 13.11 12.85 -8.47
C ASP A 136 12.50 11.56 -7.90
N ARG A 137 12.25 11.49 -6.58
CA ARG A 137 11.87 10.26 -5.87
C ARG A 137 10.86 10.53 -4.78
N CYS A 138 10.07 9.52 -4.47
CA CYS A 138 9.12 9.57 -3.39
C CYS A 138 9.09 8.22 -2.67
N TYR A 139 9.16 8.25 -1.35
CA TYR A 139 9.12 7.07 -0.49
C TYR A 139 7.99 7.19 0.51
N VAL A 140 7.30 6.09 0.73
CA VAL A 140 6.21 5.97 1.70
C VAL A 140 6.51 4.79 2.61
N ILE A 141 6.44 5.02 3.91
CA ILE A 141 6.54 3.96 4.91
C ILE A 141 5.23 3.85 5.68
N HIS A 142 4.65 2.65 5.65
CA HIS A 142 3.60 2.19 6.53
C HIS A 142 4.26 1.48 7.71
N LEU A 143 4.42 2.19 8.84
CA LEU A 143 5.15 1.69 10.00
C LEU A 143 4.18 1.14 11.06
N ALA A 144 4.39 -0.09 11.54
CA ALA A 144 3.66 -0.64 12.68
C ALA A 144 4.57 -1.32 13.70
N ASN A 145 3.97 -1.67 14.85
CA ASN A 145 4.60 -2.42 15.94
C ASN A 145 4.27 -3.93 15.92
N SER A 146 3.52 -4.41 14.92
CA SER A 146 3.12 -5.82 14.78
C SER A 146 3.15 -6.26 13.31
N SER A 147 3.86 -7.36 13.01
CA SER A 147 4.32 -7.69 11.66
C SER A 147 3.42 -8.58 10.82
N GLN A 148 2.59 -9.45 11.41
CA GLN A 148 1.88 -10.43 10.58
C GLN A 148 0.75 -9.81 9.73
N ALA A 149 -0.14 -9.02 10.34
CA ALA A 149 -1.29 -8.50 9.60
C ALA A 149 -0.91 -7.44 8.54
N LEU A 150 0.10 -6.61 8.82
CA LEU A 150 0.49 -5.51 7.92
C LEU A 150 1.17 -6.02 6.64
N PHE A 151 1.86 -7.15 6.71
CA PHE A 151 2.69 -7.66 5.60
C PHE A 151 1.88 -8.59 4.70
N VAL A 152 1.00 -9.41 5.28
CA VAL A 152 0.34 -10.52 4.57
C VAL A 152 -0.41 -10.04 3.34
N ALA A 153 -1.35 -9.09 3.47
CA ALA A 153 -2.16 -8.68 2.33
C ALA A 153 -1.35 -7.92 1.25
N PRO A 154 -0.56 -6.89 1.58
CA PRO A 154 0.20 -6.16 0.56
C PRO A 154 1.30 -7.00 -0.12
N CYS A 155 1.98 -7.88 0.62
CA CYS A 155 2.99 -8.77 0.04
C CYS A 155 2.33 -9.86 -0.81
N LEU A 156 1.23 -10.47 -0.35
CA LEU A 156 0.48 -11.43 -1.15
C LEU A 156 -0.02 -10.81 -2.45
N PHE A 157 -0.56 -9.58 -2.38
CA PHE A 157 -1.00 -8.84 -3.55
C PHE A 157 0.14 -8.64 -4.55
N ARG A 158 1.30 -8.17 -4.08
CA ARG A 158 2.51 -8.02 -4.92
C ARG A 158 2.91 -9.35 -5.57
N ASP A 159 3.06 -10.39 -4.77
CA ASP A 159 3.59 -11.68 -5.22
C ASP A 159 2.63 -12.36 -6.20
N TYR A 160 1.33 -12.23 -5.97
CA TYR A 160 0.30 -12.69 -6.90
C TYR A 160 0.38 -11.98 -8.25
N LEU A 161 0.44 -10.64 -8.26
CA LEU A 161 0.52 -9.89 -9.52
C LEU A 161 1.85 -10.07 -10.25
N ARG A 162 2.94 -10.41 -9.56
CA ARG A 162 4.19 -10.82 -10.20
C ARG A 162 4.07 -12.20 -10.88
N ALA A 163 3.30 -13.11 -10.27
CA ALA A 163 3.14 -14.47 -10.77
C ALA A 163 2.07 -14.61 -11.87
N GLU A 164 1.08 -13.73 -11.91
CA GLU A 164 -0.08 -13.80 -12.82
C GLU A 164 -0.20 -12.53 -13.69
N PRO A 165 0.47 -12.48 -14.85
CA PRO A 165 0.50 -11.30 -15.72
C PRO A 165 -0.88 -10.79 -16.16
N ASP A 166 -1.82 -11.69 -16.45
CA ASP A 166 -3.19 -11.31 -16.84
C ASP A 166 -3.90 -10.51 -15.74
N LYS A 167 -3.63 -10.86 -14.47
CA LYS A 167 -4.21 -10.19 -13.30
C LYS A 167 -3.51 -8.86 -13.03
N ARG A 168 -2.21 -8.76 -13.29
CA ARG A 168 -1.47 -7.49 -13.27
C ARG A 168 -2.05 -6.52 -14.29
N ASP A 169 -2.26 -6.98 -15.51
CA ASP A 169 -2.74 -6.16 -16.62
C ASP A 169 -4.20 -5.72 -16.38
N LEU A 170 -5.02 -6.60 -15.79
CA LEU A 170 -6.36 -6.26 -15.32
C LEU A 170 -6.32 -5.16 -14.24
N TYR A 171 -5.49 -5.29 -13.21
CA TYR A 171 -5.36 -4.27 -12.17
C TYR A 171 -4.84 -2.93 -12.72
N GLN A 172 -3.93 -2.98 -13.70
CA GLN A 172 -3.46 -1.80 -14.41
C GLN A 172 -4.60 -1.09 -15.16
N ALA A 173 -5.44 -1.82 -15.90
CA ALA A 173 -6.61 -1.26 -16.57
C ALA A 173 -7.57 -0.60 -15.57
N TYR A 174 -7.82 -1.24 -14.42
CA TYR A 174 -8.64 -0.65 -13.36
C TYR A 174 -8.05 0.66 -12.83
N LYS A 175 -6.74 0.75 -12.60
CA LYS A 175 -6.11 2.00 -12.14
C LYS A 175 -6.25 3.13 -13.15
N ILE A 176 -6.11 2.83 -14.45
CA ILE A 176 -6.27 3.81 -15.52
C ILE A 176 -7.71 4.32 -15.55
N GLN A 177 -8.69 3.41 -15.53
CA GLN A 177 -10.11 3.77 -15.50
C GLN A 177 -10.48 4.56 -14.23
N ALA A 178 -10.01 4.12 -13.07
CA ALA A 178 -10.25 4.81 -11.80
C ALA A 178 -9.70 6.23 -11.80
N LEU A 179 -8.55 6.47 -12.45
CA LEU A 179 -7.98 7.81 -12.59
C LEU A 179 -8.81 8.68 -13.52
N ALA A 180 -9.31 8.13 -14.63
CA ALA A 180 -10.18 8.84 -15.57
C ALA A 180 -11.54 9.21 -14.94
N ASP A 181 -12.09 8.33 -14.09
CA ASP A 181 -13.43 8.48 -13.50
C ASP A 181 -13.45 9.24 -12.16
N SER A 182 -12.29 9.75 -11.70
CA SER A 182 -12.18 10.38 -10.39
C SER A 182 -11.86 11.87 -10.50
N PRO A 183 -12.73 12.75 -9.98
CA PRO A 183 -12.46 14.19 -9.96
C PRO A 183 -11.40 14.57 -8.93
N ASP A 184 -11.12 13.70 -7.97
CA ASP A 184 -10.16 13.95 -6.89
C ASP A 184 -9.44 12.66 -6.44
N LEU A 185 -8.43 12.84 -5.59
CA LEU A 185 -7.61 11.74 -5.05
C LEU A 185 -8.42 10.80 -4.14
N PHE A 186 -9.46 11.29 -3.47
CA PHE A 186 -10.28 10.48 -2.59
C PHE A 186 -11.12 9.49 -3.40
N SER A 187 -11.87 9.96 -4.39
CA SER A 187 -12.62 9.12 -5.33
C SER A 187 -11.70 8.09 -6.01
N TYR A 188 -10.51 8.50 -6.43
CA TYR A 188 -9.51 7.58 -7.01
C TYR A 188 -9.10 6.49 -6.02
N SER A 189 -8.81 6.88 -4.78
CA SER A 189 -8.35 5.95 -3.74
C SER A 189 -9.42 4.94 -3.37
N VAL A 190 -10.68 5.37 -3.32
CA VAL A 190 -11.84 4.51 -3.07
C VAL A 190 -12.05 3.51 -4.21
N ARG A 191 -12.07 3.96 -5.47
CA ARG A 191 -12.22 3.07 -6.63
C ARG A 191 -11.05 2.07 -6.74
N LYS A 192 -9.84 2.53 -6.44
CA LYS A 192 -8.66 1.66 -6.40
C LYS A 192 -8.76 0.64 -5.26
N MET A 193 -9.29 1.03 -4.10
CA MET A 193 -9.49 0.11 -2.98
C MET A 193 -10.49 -1.00 -3.33
N ASP A 194 -11.57 -0.66 -4.04
CA ASP A 194 -12.53 -1.64 -4.56
C ASP A 194 -11.83 -2.72 -5.43
N ALA A 195 -11.08 -2.28 -6.44
CA ALA A 195 -10.34 -3.18 -7.31
C ALA A 195 -9.23 -3.96 -6.58
N TYR A 196 -8.60 -3.34 -5.58
CA TYR A 196 -7.60 -4.00 -4.73
C TYR A 196 -8.22 -5.17 -3.96
N CYS A 197 -9.40 -5.00 -3.38
CA CYS A 197 -10.09 -6.05 -2.64
C CYS A 197 -10.45 -7.25 -3.53
N ASP A 198 -10.95 -7.02 -4.74
CA ASP A 198 -11.24 -8.11 -5.69
C ASP A 198 -10.00 -8.93 -6.04
N ILE A 199 -8.90 -8.23 -6.38
CA ILE A 199 -7.65 -8.87 -6.77
C ILE A 199 -7.00 -9.58 -5.57
N LEU A 200 -7.14 -9.04 -4.36
CA LEU A 200 -6.65 -9.69 -3.14
C LEU A 200 -7.44 -10.98 -2.85
N ALA A 201 -8.75 -10.99 -3.02
CA ALA A 201 -9.55 -12.20 -2.86
C ALA A 201 -9.15 -13.30 -3.87
N ASP A 202 -8.81 -12.92 -5.10
CA ASP A 202 -8.22 -13.83 -6.08
C ASP A 202 -6.82 -14.31 -5.65
N ALA A 203 -5.98 -13.42 -5.10
CA ALA A 203 -4.65 -13.75 -4.59
C ALA A 203 -4.71 -14.76 -3.43
N GLU A 204 -5.70 -14.67 -2.55
CA GLU A 204 -5.92 -15.62 -1.46
C GLU A 204 -6.26 -17.02 -1.98
N LYS A 205 -7.13 -17.12 -3.00
CA LYS A 205 -7.43 -18.39 -3.67
C LYS A 205 -6.19 -18.95 -4.37
N TRP A 206 -5.41 -18.09 -5.02
CA TRP A 206 -4.14 -18.48 -5.66
C TRP A 206 -3.16 -19.05 -4.64
N LYS A 207 -2.98 -18.37 -3.50
CA LYS A 207 -2.13 -18.83 -2.40
C LYS A 207 -2.57 -20.22 -1.92
N GLN A 208 -3.86 -20.41 -1.66
CA GLN A 208 -4.42 -21.71 -1.25
C GLN A 208 -4.14 -22.80 -2.29
N SER A 209 -4.31 -22.52 -3.58
CA SER A 209 -4.06 -23.50 -4.66
C SER A 209 -2.59 -23.95 -4.75
N LYS A 210 -1.64 -23.06 -4.44
CA LYS A 210 -0.21 -23.37 -4.42
C LYS A 210 0.15 -24.25 -3.22
N PHE A 211 -0.40 -23.95 -2.04
CA PHE A 211 -0.21 -24.77 -0.83
C PHE A 211 -0.69 -26.22 -1.03
N HIS A 212 -1.87 -26.42 -1.63
CA HIS A 212 -2.38 -27.78 -1.89
C HIS A 212 -1.54 -28.56 -2.91
N LYS A 213 -0.99 -27.89 -3.93
CA LYS A 213 -0.06 -28.53 -4.89
C LYS A 213 1.26 -28.92 -4.24
N GLN A 214 1.71 -28.19 -3.23
CA GLN A 214 2.98 -28.44 -2.57
C GLN A 214 2.89 -29.56 -1.52
N SER A 215 1.75 -29.72 -0.83
CA SER A 215 1.55 -30.87 0.08
C SER A 215 1.31 -32.18 -0.68
N ALA A 216 0.70 -32.13 -1.86
CA ALA A 216 0.46 -33.31 -2.70
C ALA A 216 1.71 -33.84 -3.42
N LEU A 217 2.83 -33.12 -3.37
CA LEU A 217 4.14 -33.53 -3.92
C LEU A 217 5.10 -34.05 -2.85
N THR A 218 4.71 -33.99 -1.57
CA THR A 218 5.50 -34.46 -0.42
C THR A 218 5.00 -35.77 0.19
N ASP A 219 3.95 -36.35 -0.39
CA ASP A 219 3.40 -37.69 -0.09
C ASP A 219 3.72 -38.66 -1.25
#